data_AF-A0A962IMM6-F1
#
_entry.id   AF-A0A962IMM6-F1
#
_cell.length_a   1.000
_cell.length_b   1.000
_cell.length_c   1.000
_cell.angle_alpha   90.00
_cell.angle_beta   90.00
_cell.angle_gamma   90.00
#
_symmetry.space_group_name_H-M   'P 1'
#
loop_
_entity.id
_entity.type
_entity.pdbx_description
1 polymer ?
#
loop_
_entity_poly.entity_id
_entity_poly.type
_entity_poly.pdbx_seq_one_letter_code
_entity_poly.pdbx_strand_id
1 'polypeptide(L)'
;GIPALLGMPDEVGAAHQAMLDKALRVDLMALREDGRVDGPLVGPLRPLLPVLKPGETYLLETVVRTVAMGHLFTEGTGDSNEVWVELEARLNGELIGHSGRIDPVSGEVDPWSHFINAFVLDRDGHRIDRRNPEDIFVPLYNHQIPPGAADLLHYRLQLPEGVSGELKLRARVHYRKFDTQMMRYVQGADFAGNSLPISLLAEDELALLVGASSPSDSVPYDKIPTWQRWNDYGIGALRKPARRQLRQAEEAFKVVEGLGRGDGPMNLARVYLEEGRLDDAAAALQRAAEGETPAVPWSRTWFGGLLLKQQGQLVEAIEAFESLAETRFAEARERGFDFSRDYRLLNELGQTWMEVAKGQRGEARSDQRTAALAQAKRWFEAALVEDPENAVAHYNLSLLYRELGDEAAAERHAAEHTRYRVDENARDRAIAAARQRYPAARAAADPVAIYDLQRSDRDRHPVAPTPTRYSANNP
;
A
#
# COMPACT_ATOMS: atom_id res chain seq x y z
N GLY A 1 -2.68 -19.89 -14.63
CA GLY A 1 -2.99 -20.61 -13.40
C GLY A 1 -4.17 -21.54 -13.59
N ILE A 2 -5.41 -21.06 -13.34
CA ILE A 2 -6.63 -21.88 -13.46
C ILE A 2 -6.80 -22.53 -14.85
N PRO A 3 -6.61 -21.82 -15.99
CA PRO A 3 -6.73 -22.46 -17.30
C PRO A 3 -5.79 -23.65 -17.47
N ALA A 4 -4.54 -23.53 -17.02
CA ALA A 4 -3.56 -24.61 -17.08
C ALA A 4 -3.93 -25.80 -16.18
N LEU A 5 -4.45 -25.55 -14.98
CA LEU A 5 -4.95 -26.62 -14.09
C LEU A 5 -6.10 -27.41 -14.72
N LEU A 6 -6.94 -26.74 -15.50
CA LEU A 6 -8.08 -27.35 -16.19
C LEU A 6 -7.72 -27.92 -17.56
N GLY A 7 -6.44 -27.88 -17.96
CA GLY A 7 -5.99 -28.34 -19.28
C GLY A 7 -6.60 -27.56 -20.44
N MET A 8 -6.94 -26.28 -20.23
CA MET A 8 -7.50 -25.42 -21.28
C MET A 8 -6.46 -25.07 -22.34
N PRO A 9 -6.88 -24.78 -23.58
CA PRO A 9 -5.96 -24.37 -24.65
C PRO A 9 -5.16 -23.10 -24.32
N ASP A 10 -3.97 -22.97 -24.91
CA ASP A 10 -3.04 -21.86 -24.69
C ASP A 10 -3.66 -20.47 -24.96
N GLU A 11 -4.59 -20.37 -25.91
CA GLU A 11 -5.31 -19.14 -26.23
C GLU A 11 -6.06 -18.56 -25.02
N VAL A 12 -6.58 -19.42 -24.14
CA VAL A 12 -7.24 -18.99 -22.90
C VAL A 12 -6.20 -18.39 -21.94
N GLY A 13 -5.03 -19.02 -21.82
CA GLY A 13 -3.91 -18.50 -21.04
C GLY A 13 -3.42 -17.15 -21.56
N ALA A 14 -3.29 -17.01 -22.88
CA ALA A 14 -2.92 -15.78 -23.57
C ALA A 14 -3.92 -14.65 -23.30
N ALA A 15 -5.23 -14.92 -23.39
CA ALA A 15 -6.28 -13.94 -23.11
C ALA A 15 -6.21 -13.41 -21.67
N HIS A 16 -5.98 -14.29 -20.68
CA HIS A 16 -5.82 -13.87 -19.29
C HIS A 16 -4.54 -13.07 -19.07
N GLN A 17 -3.44 -13.41 -19.73
CA GLN A 17 -2.22 -12.60 -19.67
C GLN A 17 -2.44 -11.21 -20.27
N ALA A 18 -3.17 -11.10 -21.38
CA ALA A 18 -3.53 -9.82 -21.98
C ALA A 18 -4.39 -8.96 -21.05
N MET A 19 -5.29 -9.55 -20.25
CA MET A 19 -6.06 -8.82 -19.23
C MET A 19 -5.21 -8.30 -18.07
N LEU A 20 -4.08 -8.97 -17.78
CA LEU A 20 -3.15 -8.56 -16.73
C LEU A 20 -2.12 -7.53 -17.21
N ASP A 21 -2.01 -7.33 -18.53
CA ASP A 21 -1.13 -6.32 -19.11
C ASP A 21 -1.46 -4.93 -18.54
N LYS A 22 -0.43 -4.19 -18.14
CA LYS A 22 -0.53 -2.85 -17.54
C LYS A 22 -1.34 -2.79 -16.23
N ALA A 23 -1.65 -3.92 -15.59
CA ALA A 23 -2.28 -3.90 -14.27
C ALA A 23 -1.35 -3.26 -13.23
N LEU A 24 -0.05 -3.53 -13.34
CA LEU A 24 1.00 -2.96 -12.52
C LEU A 24 2.07 -2.26 -13.36
N ARG A 25 2.85 -1.43 -12.69
CA ARG A 25 4.13 -0.89 -13.17
C ARG A 25 5.17 -1.06 -12.07
N VAL A 26 6.42 -1.29 -12.47
CA VAL A 26 7.59 -1.22 -11.59
C VAL A 26 8.54 -0.14 -12.11
N ASP A 27 9.19 0.58 -11.21
CA ASP A 27 10.13 1.66 -11.54
C ASP A 27 11.35 1.60 -10.61
N LEU A 28 12.52 1.44 -11.19
CA LEU A 28 13.81 1.66 -10.54
C LEU A 28 14.00 3.17 -10.37
N MET A 29 13.50 3.67 -9.24
CA MET A 29 13.19 5.07 -9.05
C MET A 29 14.43 5.86 -8.61
N ALA A 30 15.04 5.47 -7.50
CA ALA A 30 16.14 6.19 -6.86
C ALA A 30 17.13 5.25 -6.17
N LEU A 31 18.20 5.84 -5.67
CA LEU A 31 19.16 5.23 -4.77
C LEU A 31 19.24 6.05 -3.49
N ARG A 32 19.49 5.40 -2.36
CA ARG A 32 20.05 6.07 -1.19
C ARG A 32 21.48 5.59 -0.95
N GLU A 33 22.37 6.54 -0.69
CA GLU A 33 23.73 6.26 -0.23
C GLU A 33 23.70 5.63 1.18
N ASP A 34 24.82 5.04 1.61
CA ASP A 34 25.02 4.35 2.90
C ASP A 34 24.13 3.11 3.14
N GLY A 35 23.31 2.70 2.17
CA GLY A 35 22.43 1.53 2.29
C GLY A 35 21.30 1.69 3.30
N ARG A 36 20.88 2.94 3.60
CA ARG A 36 19.87 3.25 4.63
C ARG A 36 18.78 4.18 4.11
N VAL A 37 17.58 4.04 4.68
CA VAL A 37 16.41 4.86 4.29
C VAL A 37 16.54 6.35 4.61
N ASP A 38 17.42 6.70 5.55
CA ASP A 38 17.76 8.07 5.92
C ASP A 38 19.02 8.60 5.21
N GLY A 39 19.64 7.78 4.36
CA GLY A 39 20.80 8.14 3.56
C GLY A 39 20.47 9.17 2.46
N PRO A 40 21.49 9.89 1.95
CA PRO A 40 21.35 10.84 0.85
C PRO A 40 20.61 10.23 -0.35
N LEU A 41 19.56 10.89 -0.83
CA LEU A 41 18.75 10.43 -1.95
C LEU A 41 19.34 10.90 -3.28
N VAL A 42 19.52 9.97 -4.21
CA VAL A 42 19.92 10.22 -5.59
C VAL A 42 18.83 9.71 -6.51
N GLY A 43 18.09 10.64 -7.12
CA GLY A 43 17.00 10.28 -8.02
C GLY A 43 16.29 11.49 -8.63
N PRO A 44 15.37 11.26 -9.58
CA PRO A 44 15.07 9.95 -10.16
C PRO A 44 16.23 9.49 -11.06
N LEU A 45 16.53 8.18 -11.10
CA LEU A 45 17.74 7.66 -11.79
C LEU A 45 17.78 7.89 -13.29
N ARG A 46 16.63 8.18 -13.90
CA ARG A 46 16.55 8.58 -15.31
C ARG A 46 15.84 9.93 -15.40
N PRO A 47 16.33 10.84 -16.26
CA PRO A 47 17.29 10.56 -17.33
C PRO A 47 18.78 10.64 -16.95
N LEU A 48 19.11 11.18 -15.78
CA LEU A 48 20.49 11.36 -15.32
C LEU A 48 20.92 10.19 -14.43
N LEU A 49 21.72 9.28 -14.99
CA LEU A 49 22.22 8.09 -14.30
C LEU A 49 23.49 8.45 -13.50
N PRO A 50 23.50 8.29 -12.17
CA PRO A 50 24.68 8.58 -11.36
C PRO A 50 25.81 7.55 -11.59
N VAL A 51 27.04 7.96 -11.31
CA VAL A 51 28.17 7.01 -11.15
C VAL A 51 28.21 6.52 -9.72
N LEU A 52 28.27 5.21 -9.53
CA LEU A 52 28.43 4.60 -8.22
C LEU A 52 29.90 4.43 -7.86
N LYS A 53 30.18 4.57 -6.57
CA LYS A 53 31.52 4.40 -6.02
C LYS A 53 31.75 2.92 -5.66
N PRO A 54 32.88 2.32 -6.08
CA PRO A 54 33.23 0.96 -5.66
C PRO A 54 33.36 0.89 -4.13
N GLY A 55 33.04 -0.25 -3.53
CA GLY A 55 33.13 -0.45 -2.08
C GLY A 55 32.02 0.21 -1.25
N GLU A 56 31.10 0.96 -1.85
CA GLU A 56 29.98 1.58 -1.12
C GLU A 56 28.73 0.69 -1.06
N THR A 57 27.91 0.91 -0.03
CA THR A 57 26.57 0.32 0.08
C THR A 57 25.52 1.27 -0.47
N TYR A 58 24.59 0.75 -1.27
CA TYR A 58 23.45 1.48 -1.78
C TYR A 58 22.13 0.81 -1.38
N LEU A 59 21.10 1.62 -1.18
CA LEU A 59 19.72 1.17 -1.07
C LEU A 59 19.01 1.51 -2.38
N LEU A 60 18.62 0.48 -3.13
CA LEU A 60 17.85 0.61 -4.36
C LEU A 60 16.38 0.82 -3.97
N GLU A 61 15.83 1.98 -4.35
CA GLU A 61 14.46 2.38 -4.05
C GLU A 61 13.58 2.08 -5.27
N THR A 62 12.79 1.02 -5.17
CA THR A 62 11.97 0.50 -6.26
C THR A 62 10.49 0.74 -5.97
N VAL A 63 9.78 1.33 -6.91
CA VAL A 63 8.35 1.64 -6.77
C VAL A 63 7.52 0.63 -7.54
N VAL A 64 6.47 0.07 -6.91
CA VAL A 64 5.45 -0.74 -7.59
C VAL A 64 4.11 -0.02 -7.52
N ARG A 65 3.46 0.16 -8.67
CA ARG A 65 2.26 1.00 -8.82
C ARG A 65 1.12 0.22 -9.47
N THR A 66 -0.07 0.24 -8.89
CA THR A 66 -1.30 -0.24 -9.55
C THR A 66 -1.75 0.73 -10.64
N VAL A 67 -2.35 0.33 -11.75
CA VAL A 67 -2.73 1.33 -12.78
C VAL A 67 -4.21 1.26 -13.13
N ALA A 68 -4.65 0.12 -13.64
CA ALA A 68 -5.96 0.00 -14.28
C ALA A 68 -7.07 -0.64 -13.41
N MET A 69 -6.88 -0.75 -12.09
CA MET A 69 -7.79 -1.51 -11.21
C MET A 69 -8.51 -0.65 -10.17
N GLY A 70 -9.74 -1.05 -9.84
CA GLY A 70 -10.62 -0.38 -8.87
C GLY A 70 -10.71 -1.07 -7.48
N HIS A 71 -9.90 -2.09 -7.22
CA HIS A 71 -9.81 -2.80 -5.94
C HIS A 71 -8.33 -2.98 -5.51
N LEU A 72 -8.08 -3.55 -4.33
CA LEU A 72 -6.71 -3.85 -3.88
C LEU A 72 -6.04 -4.87 -4.83
N PHE A 73 -4.73 -4.76 -5.03
CA PHE A 73 -3.98 -5.81 -5.74
C PHE A 73 -3.32 -6.77 -4.75
N THR A 74 -3.66 -8.07 -4.69
CA THR A 74 -4.75 -8.78 -5.38
C THR A 74 -5.98 -8.93 -4.48
N GLU A 75 -7.18 -8.63 -4.97
CA GLU A 75 -8.43 -8.67 -4.16
C GLU A 75 -9.00 -10.09 -4.04
N GLY A 76 -9.66 -10.39 -2.91
CA GLY A 76 -10.42 -11.64 -2.67
C GLY A 76 -9.63 -12.96 -2.65
N THR A 77 -8.35 -12.93 -3.02
CA THR A 77 -7.41 -14.07 -3.03
C THR A 77 -5.99 -13.62 -2.68
N GLY A 78 -5.88 -12.51 -1.94
CA GLY A 78 -4.61 -11.90 -1.56
C GLY A 78 -3.75 -12.75 -0.62
N ASP A 79 -4.33 -13.79 -0.02
CA ASP A 79 -3.70 -14.78 0.84
C ASP A 79 -3.12 -15.97 0.07
N SER A 80 -3.73 -16.34 -1.08
CA SER A 80 -3.39 -17.53 -1.85
C SER A 80 -2.65 -17.27 -3.16
N ASN A 81 -2.88 -16.11 -3.79
CA ASN A 81 -2.14 -15.72 -4.98
C ASN A 81 -0.68 -15.42 -4.60
N GLU A 82 0.26 -15.86 -5.42
CA GLU A 82 1.67 -15.62 -5.19
C GLU A 82 2.16 -14.54 -6.16
N VAL A 83 2.31 -13.33 -5.62
CA VAL A 83 2.86 -12.19 -6.34
C VAL A 83 4.11 -11.74 -5.63
N TRP A 84 5.22 -11.64 -6.36
CA TRP A 84 6.49 -11.24 -5.76
C TRP A 84 7.30 -10.37 -6.71
N VAL A 85 8.23 -9.63 -6.12
CA VAL A 85 9.18 -8.80 -6.85
C VAL A 85 10.54 -9.51 -6.87
N GLU A 86 11.04 -9.70 -8.07
CA GLU A 86 12.41 -10.13 -8.32
C GLU A 86 13.27 -8.90 -8.62
N LEU A 87 14.48 -8.87 -8.05
CA LEU A 87 15.50 -7.89 -8.37
C LEU A 87 16.82 -8.60 -8.62
N GLU A 88 17.45 -8.34 -9.76
CA GLU A 88 18.79 -8.82 -10.09
C GLU A 88 19.77 -7.65 -10.23
N ALA A 89 20.97 -7.83 -9.65
CA ALA A 89 22.11 -6.94 -9.84
C ALA A 89 23.25 -7.71 -10.51
N ARG A 90 23.65 -7.27 -11.70
CA ARG A 90 24.75 -7.86 -12.47
C ARG A 90 25.84 -6.83 -12.74
N LEU A 91 27.06 -7.10 -12.30
CA LEU A 91 28.22 -6.27 -12.57
C LEU A 91 29.06 -6.92 -13.66
N ASN A 92 29.25 -6.24 -14.79
CA ASN A 92 29.99 -6.76 -15.94
C ASN A 92 29.48 -8.15 -16.41
N GLY A 93 28.17 -8.39 -16.29
CA GLY A 93 27.51 -9.65 -16.63
C GLY A 93 27.44 -10.68 -15.50
N GLU A 94 28.29 -10.58 -14.48
CA GLU A 94 28.32 -11.46 -13.31
C GLU A 94 27.22 -11.10 -12.32
N LEU A 95 26.49 -12.09 -11.81
CA LEU A 95 25.45 -11.88 -10.80
C LEU A 95 26.09 -11.61 -9.44
N ILE A 96 25.94 -10.39 -8.92
CA ILE A 96 26.51 -10.00 -7.61
C ILE A 96 25.47 -9.92 -6.50
N GLY A 97 24.18 -9.94 -6.83
CA GLY A 97 23.09 -9.96 -5.86
C GLY A 97 21.72 -10.25 -6.50
N HIS A 98 20.82 -10.88 -5.75
CA HIS A 98 19.46 -11.16 -6.21
C HIS A 98 18.43 -11.30 -5.07
N SER A 99 17.15 -11.12 -5.42
CA SER A 99 15.96 -11.43 -4.62
C SER A 99 14.85 -11.95 -5.56
N GLY A 100 13.90 -12.75 -5.08
CA GLY A 100 12.76 -13.22 -5.87
C GLY A 100 13.02 -14.44 -6.76
N ARG A 101 14.11 -15.17 -6.51
CA ARG A 101 14.43 -16.42 -7.21
C ARG A 101 13.71 -17.62 -6.58
N ILE A 102 13.69 -18.74 -7.30
CA ILE A 102 12.94 -19.94 -6.94
C ILE A 102 13.86 -21.14 -6.67
N ASP A 103 13.40 -22.03 -5.81
CA ASP A 103 13.97 -23.36 -5.62
C ASP A 103 13.66 -24.23 -6.85
N PRO A 104 14.67 -24.86 -7.48
CA PRO A 104 14.48 -25.61 -8.73
C PRO A 104 13.65 -26.89 -8.57
N VAL A 105 13.54 -27.43 -7.36
CA VAL A 105 12.90 -28.72 -7.12
C VAL A 105 11.43 -28.51 -6.77
N SER A 106 11.17 -27.73 -5.72
CA SER A 106 9.84 -27.47 -5.20
C SER A 106 9.11 -26.33 -5.95
N GLY A 107 9.84 -25.47 -6.66
CA GLY A 107 9.29 -24.27 -7.27
C GLY A 107 8.91 -23.18 -6.25
N GLU A 108 9.27 -23.33 -4.98
CA GLU A 108 9.06 -22.32 -3.92
C GLU A 108 9.86 -21.05 -4.22
N VAL A 109 9.20 -19.89 -4.11
CA VAL A 109 9.86 -18.58 -4.19
C VAL A 109 10.60 -18.34 -2.89
N ASP A 110 11.81 -17.78 -2.95
CA ASP A 110 12.59 -17.43 -1.76
C ASP A 110 11.71 -16.65 -0.76
N PRO A 111 11.45 -17.18 0.46
CA PRO A 111 10.58 -16.54 1.44
C PRO A 111 11.03 -15.15 1.87
N TRP A 112 12.29 -14.80 1.63
CA TRP A 112 12.87 -13.48 1.92
C TRP A 112 12.70 -12.48 0.78
N SER A 113 11.87 -12.79 -0.21
CA SER A 113 11.47 -11.86 -1.28
C SER A 113 10.38 -10.91 -0.81
N HIS A 114 10.20 -9.80 -1.53
CA HIS A 114 9.02 -8.97 -1.32
C HIS A 114 7.81 -9.60 -1.99
N PHE A 115 6.82 -10.02 -1.18
CA PHE A 115 5.53 -10.50 -1.65
C PHE A 115 4.47 -9.41 -1.57
N ILE A 116 3.70 -9.26 -2.65
CA ILE A 116 2.53 -8.37 -2.74
C ILE A 116 1.30 -9.20 -2.37
N ASN A 117 1.13 -9.46 -1.09
CA ASN A 117 0.08 -10.33 -0.55
C ASN A 117 -0.41 -9.86 0.84
N ALA A 118 -1.41 -10.56 1.37
CA ALA A 118 -1.80 -10.45 2.78
C ALA A 118 -1.35 -11.71 3.53
N PHE A 119 -0.46 -11.56 4.51
CA PHE A 119 -0.02 -12.66 5.35
C PHE A 119 -0.93 -12.77 6.57
N VAL A 120 -2.02 -13.51 6.41
CA VAL A 120 -3.07 -13.68 7.42
C VAL A 120 -2.82 -14.87 8.33
N LEU A 121 -3.22 -14.73 9.58
CA LEU A 121 -2.96 -15.66 10.68
C LEU A 121 -4.25 -16.18 11.29
N ASP A 122 -4.21 -17.40 11.81
CA ASP A 122 -5.19 -17.91 12.77
C ASP A 122 -4.95 -17.35 14.19
N ARG A 123 -5.79 -17.78 15.15
CA ARG A 123 -5.71 -17.36 16.56
C ARG A 123 -4.42 -17.81 17.27
N ASP A 124 -3.72 -18.81 16.73
CA ASP A 124 -2.49 -19.39 17.28
C ASP A 124 -1.23 -18.91 16.51
N GLY A 125 -1.41 -17.95 15.59
CA GLY A 125 -0.34 -17.36 14.79
C GLY A 125 0.19 -18.27 13.69
N HIS A 126 -0.54 -19.28 13.23
CA HIS A 126 -0.20 -20.00 12.01
C HIS A 126 -0.66 -19.22 10.80
N ARG A 127 0.13 -19.24 9.72
CA ARG A 127 -0.29 -18.69 8.43
C ARG A 127 -1.48 -19.50 7.91
N ILE A 128 -2.52 -18.81 7.47
CA ILE A 128 -3.59 -19.41 6.68
C ILE A 128 -3.03 -19.82 5.32
N ASP A 129 -3.06 -21.12 5.03
CA ASP A 129 -2.35 -21.71 3.87
C ASP A 129 -3.26 -22.55 2.95
N ARG A 130 -4.52 -22.76 3.33
CA ARG A 130 -5.50 -23.58 2.61
C ARG A 130 -6.74 -22.80 2.18
N ARG A 131 -6.69 -21.47 2.27
CA ARG A 131 -7.83 -20.59 2.00
C ARG A 131 -9.06 -20.99 2.84
N ASN A 132 -8.83 -21.18 4.14
CA ASN A 132 -9.82 -21.36 5.20
C ASN A 132 -10.16 -19.99 5.82
N PRO A 133 -11.01 -19.17 5.16
CA PRO A 133 -11.30 -17.80 5.60
C PRO A 133 -11.95 -17.73 6.98
N GLU A 134 -12.66 -18.79 7.39
CA GLU A 134 -13.30 -18.92 8.70
C GLU A 134 -12.32 -18.86 9.87
N ASP A 135 -11.05 -19.20 9.62
CA ASP A 135 -9.98 -19.18 10.62
C ASP A 135 -9.14 -17.90 10.57
N ILE A 136 -9.34 -17.03 9.56
CA ILE A 136 -8.62 -15.75 9.46
C ILE A 136 -8.94 -14.91 10.70
N PHE A 137 -7.90 -14.58 11.45
CA PHE A 137 -8.02 -13.81 12.68
C PHE A 137 -7.34 -12.43 12.58
N VAL A 138 -6.10 -12.36 12.10
CA VAL A 138 -5.37 -11.08 11.96
C VAL A 138 -4.30 -11.16 10.87
N PRO A 139 -4.06 -10.10 10.07
CA PRO A 139 -2.85 -10.00 9.25
C PRO A 139 -1.59 -9.75 10.08
N LEU A 140 -0.53 -10.53 9.84
CA LEU A 140 0.82 -10.18 10.25
C LEU A 140 1.32 -8.94 9.50
N TYR A 141 1.03 -8.90 8.20
CA TYR A 141 1.21 -7.73 7.34
C TYR A 141 0.21 -7.78 6.17
N ASN A 142 -0.03 -6.62 5.56
CA ASN A 142 -0.78 -6.50 4.31
C ASN A 142 0.00 -5.62 3.33
N HIS A 143 0.59 -6.23 2.30
CA HIS A 143 1.32 -5.55 1.23
C HIS A 143 0.48 -5.35 -0.04
N GLN A 144 -0.82 -5.63 0.01
CA GLN A 144 -1.70 -5.30 -1.11
C GLN A 144 -1.64 -3.80 -1.40
N ILE A 145 -1.75 -3.45 -2.68
CA ILE A 145 -1.63 -2.06 -3.13
C ILE A 145 -3.03 -1.56 -3.53
N PRO A 146 -3.56 -0.47 -2.92
CA PRO A 146 -4.84 0.10 -3.30
C PRO A 146 -4.90 0.59 -4.74
N PRO A 147 -6.12 0.80 -5.28
CA PRO A 147 -6.34 1.54 -6.52
C PRO A 147 -5.64 2.89 -6.47
N GLY A 148 -4.93 3.26 -7.52
CA GLY A 148 -4.33 4.60 -7.54
C GLY A 148 -3.14 4.79 -6.59
N ALA A 149 -2.74 3.77 -5.82
CA ALA A 149 -1.60 3.82 -4.89
C ALA A 149 -0.35 3.07 -5.39
N ALA A 150 0.77 3.31 -4.71
CA ALA A 150 2.05 2.65 -4.93
C ALA A 150 2.58 2.04 -3.64
N ASP A 151 3.52 1.10 -3.74
CA ASP A 151 4.38 0.66 -2.65
C ASP A 151 5.86 0.98 -2.97
N LEU A 152 6.64 1.22 -1.92
CA LEU A 152 8.07 1.57 -1.98
C LEU A 152 8.90 0.44 -1.38
N LEU A 153 9.80 -0.14 -2.17
CA LEU A 153 10.62 -1.28 -1.81
C LEU A 153 12.08 -0.88 -1.67
N HIS A 154 12.74 -1.45 -0.66
CA HIS A 154 14.12 -1.13 -0.29
C HIS A 154 15.02 -2.35 -0.47
N TYR A 155 15.91 -2.32 -1.46
CA TYR A 155 16.87 -3.41 -1.69
C TYR A 155 18.30 -2.96 -1.42
N ARG A 156 19.00 -3.65 -0.51
CA ARG A 156 20.38 -3.31 -0.18
C ARG A 156 21.35 -4.04 -1.10
N LEU A 157 22.33 -3.30 -1.61
CA LEU A 157 23.41 -3.80 -2.44
C LEU A 157 24.75 -3.21 -1.99
N GLN A 158 25.70 -4.06 -1.65
CA GLN A 158 27.10 -3.70 -1.42
C GLN A 158 27.88 -3.90 -2.71
N LEU A 159 28.51 -2.84 -3.21
CA LEU A 159 29.43 -2.97 -4.34
C LEU A 159 30.79 -3.53 -3.87
N PRO A 160 31.41 -4.45 -4.62
CA PRO A 160 32.75 -4.90 -4.33
C PRO A 160 33.77 -3.75 -4.36
N GLU A 161 34.86 -3.87 -3.61
CA GLU A 161 35.96 -2.91 -3.67
C GLU A 161 36.75 -3.03 -4.98
N GLY A 162 37.31 -1.92 -5.45
CA GLY A 162 38.25 -1.90 -6.59
C GLY A 162 37.67 -2.31 -7.95
N VAL A 163 36.35 -2.52 -8.05
CA VAL A 163 35.69 -2.86 -9.31
C VAL A 163 35.30 -1.61 -10.10
N SER A 164 35.28 -1.74 -11.42
CA SER A 164 34.73 -0.73 -12.32
C SER A 164 33.94 -1.39 -13.44
N GLY A 165 33.00 -0.67 -14.02
CA GLY A 165 32.26 -1.12 -15.20
C GLY A 165 30.77 -0.89 -15.07
N GLU A 166 29.97 -1.75 -15.70
CA GLU A 166 28.52 -1.58 -15.81
C GLU A 166 27.78 -2.45 -14.79
N LEU A 167 27.01 -1.80 -13.93
CA LEU A 167 26.03 -2.43 -13.04
C LEU A 167 24.65 -2.39 -13.70
N LYS A 168 24.20 -3.56 -14.15
CA LYS A 168 22.87 -3.75 -14.69
C LYS A 168 21.89 -4.17 -13.59
N LEU A 169 20.83 -3.39 -13.42
CA LEU A 169 19.76 -3.62 -12.46
C LEU A 169 18.46 -3.96 -13.21
N ARG A 170 17.79 -5.05 -12.82
CA ARG A 170 16.51 -5.47 -13.40
C ARG A 170 15.51 -5.84 -12.32
N ALA A 171 14.37 -5.15 -12.32
CA ALA A 171 13.23 -5.45 -11.44
C ALA A 171 12.09 -6.07 -12.25
N ARG A 172 11.48 -7.15 -11.73
CA ARG A 172 10.33 -7.82 -12.34
C ARG A 172 9.27 -8.14 -11.31
N VAL A 173 8.00 -7.94 -11.65
CA VAL A 173 6.87 -8.36 -10.82
C VAL A 173 6.26 -9.60 -11.44
N HIS A 174 6.29 -10.71 -10.71
CA HIS A 174 5.79 -12.01 -11.16
C HIS A 174 4.46 -12.33 -10.49
N TYR A 175 3.64 -13.10 -11.19
CA TYR A 175 2.37 -13.61 -10.70
C TYR A 175 2.24 -15.10 -10.96
N ARG A 176 1.96 -15.86 -9.91
CA ARG A 176 1.54 -17.25 -9.97
C ARG A 176 0.24 -17.42 -9.20
N LYS A 177 -0.71 -18.18 -9.78
CA LYS A 177 -2.09 -18.20 -9.27
C LYS A 177 -2.19 -18.77 -7.85
N PHE A 178 -1.41 -19.79 -7.53
CA PHE A 178 -1.35 -20.37 -6.19
C PHE A 178 0.10 -20.58 -5.80
N ASP A 179 0.40 -20.32 -4.53
CA ASP A 179 1.73 -20.56 -3.97
C ASP A 179 2.05 -22.06 -3.85
N THR A 180 3.31 -22.34 -3.55
CA THR A 180 3.80 -23.72 -3.43
C THR A 180 3.17 -24.49 -2.27
N GLN A 181 2.80 -23.81 -1.19
CA GLN A 181 2.19 -24.44 -0.01
C GLN A 181 0.77 -24.94 -0.32
N MET A 182 -0.03 -24.11 -0.98
CA MET A 182 -1.36 -24.48 -1.49
C MET A 182 -1.26 -25.62 -2.51
N MET A 183 -0.35 -25.52 -3.48
CA MET A 183 -0.23 -26.57 -4.51
C MET A 183 0.22 -27.92 -3.93
N ARG A 184 1.07 -27.91 -2.91
CA ARG A 184 1.44 -29.12 -2.15
C ARG A 184 0.25 -29.74 -1.45
N TYR A 185 -0.64 -28.92 -0.87
CA TYR A 185 -1.88 -29.42 -0.28
C TYR A 185 -2.82 -30.02 -1.33
N VAL A 186 -3.01 -29.33 -2.46
CA VAL A 186 -3.91 -29.77 -3.55
C VAL A 186 -3.45 -31.08 -4.18
N GLN A 187 -2.14 -31.25 -4.40
CA GLN A 187 -1.58 -32.44 -5.06
C GLN A 187 -1.23 -33.58 -4.08
N GLY A 188 -1.09 -33.29 -2.78
CA GLY A 188 -0.81 -34.29 -1.76
C GLY A 188 0.47 -35.07 -2.03
N ALA A 189 0.38 -36.41 -2.06
CA ALA A 189 1.52 -37.30 -2.28
C ALA A 189 2.13 -37.16 -3.70
N ASP A 190 1.36 -36.65 -4.67
CA ASP A 190 1.80 -36.48 -6.05
C ASP A 190 2.52 -35.13 -6.29
N PHE A 191 2.68 -34.31 -5.24
CA PHE A 191 3.36 -33.02 -5.35
C PHE A 191 4.83 -33.21 -5.73
N ALA A 192 5.18 -32.83 -6.96
CA ALA A 192 6.54 -32.90 -7.50
C ALA A 192 7.18 -31.51 -7.71
N GLY A 193 6.57 -30.46 -7.16
CA GLY A 193 6.96 -29.07 -7.38
C GLY A 193 5.84 -28.22 -7.96
N ASN A 194 5.85 -26.92 -7.71
CA ASN A 194 4.84 -26.00 -8.21
C ASN A 194 5.09 -25.66 -9.69
N SER A 195 4.43 -26.41 -10.57
CA SER A 195 4.48 -26.27 -12.02
C SER A 195 3.49 -25.26 -12.60
N LEU A 196 2.79 -24.48 -11.77
CA LEU A 196 1.84 -23.49 -12.28
C LEU A 196 2.55 -22.42 -13.12
N PRO A 197 1.93 -21.97 -14.22
CA PRO A 197 2.47 -20.91 -15.05
C PRO A 197 2.73 -19.62 -14.27
N ILE A 198 3.87 -18.99 -14.55
CA ILE A 198 4.27 -17.69 -14.03
C ILE A 198 4.02 -16.64 -15.10
N SER A 199 3.30 -15.57 -14.77
CA SER A 199 3.11 -14.42 -15.65
C SER A 199 3.98 -13.25 -15.20
N LEU A 200 4.64 -12.58 -16.14
CA LEU A 200 5.31 -11.31 -15.89
C LEU A 200 4.28 -10.18 -15.95
N LEU A 201 4.13 -9.42 -14.87
CA LEU A 201 3.18 -8.30 -14.78
C LEU A 201 3.82 -6.95 -15.13
N ALA A 202 5.07 -6.74 -14.74
CA ALA A 202 5.80 -5.51 -14.98
C ALA A 202 7.31 -5.77 -14.95
N GLU A 203 8.07 -5.02 -15.74
CA GLU A 203 9.53 -5.07 -15.78
C GLU A 203 10.11 -3.66 -15.96
N ASP A 204 11.22 -3.40 -15.28
CA ASP A 204 12.06 -2.23 -15.52
C ASP A 204 13.54 -2.57 -15.38
N GLU A 205 14.35 -1.92 -16.19
CA GLU A 205 15.79 -2.20 -16.30
C GLU A 205 16.56 -0.90 -16.56
N LEU A 206 17.72 -0.78 -15.92
CA LEU A 206 18.70 0.27 -16.21
C LEU A 206 20.12 -0.22 -15.94
N ALA A 207 21.10 0.52 -16.47
CA ALA A 207 22.51 0.30 -16.26
C ALA A 207 23.15 1.54 -15.63
N LEU A 208 23.95 1.35 -14.58
CA LEU A 208 24.72 2.39 -13.89
C LEU A 208 26.20 2.12 -14.07
N LEU A 209 27.01 3.17 -14.16
CA LEU A 209 28.46 3.01 -14.17
C LEU A 209 29.00 2.95 -12.74
N VAL A 210 29.97 2.07 -12.51
CA VAL A 210 30.71 1.92 -11.25
C VAL A 210 32.16 2.34 -11.48
N GLY A 211 32.67 3.24 -10.64
CA GLY A 211 34.08 3.68 -10.68
C GLY A 211 34.47 4.48 -11.93
N ALA A 212 33.51 5.00 -12.69
CA ALA A 212 33.79 5.83 -13.86
C ALA A 212 34.15 7.28 -13.47
N SER A 213 34.94 7.96 -14.31
CA SER A 213 35.32 9.36 -14.08
C SER A 213 34.17 10.34 -14.32
N SER A 214 33.16 9.94 -15.11
CA SER A 214 32.00 10.76 -15.48
C SER A 214 30.73 9.91 -15.59
N PRO A 215 29.54 10.48 -15.36
CA PRO A 215 28.25 9.85 -15.63
C PRO A 215 28.11 9.38 -17.08
N SER A 216 27.20 8.43 -17.32
CA SER A 216 26.78 8.09 -18.68
C SER A 216 26.04 9.26 -19.32
N ASP A 217 25.90 9.21 -20.65
CA ASP A 217 24.99 10.10 -21.36
C ASP A 217 23.57 10.00 -20.77
N SER A 218 22.82 11.09 -20.92
CA SER A 218 21.41 11.16 -20.55
C SER A 218 20.63 10.03 -21.23
N VAL A 219 19.89 9.24 -20.46
CA VAL A 219 19.03 8.17 -20.98
C VAL A 219 17.59 8.66 -20.90
N PRO A 220 16.96 9.05 -22.03
CA PRO A 220 15.57 9.51 -22.03
C PRO A 220 14.65 8.50 -21.35
N TYR A 221 13.68 9.00 -20.59
CA TYR A 221 12.67 8.18 -19.93
C TYR A 221 11.32 8.85 -20.00
N ASP A 222 10.50 8.39 -20.94
CA ASP A 222 9.18 8.92 -21.29
C ASP A 222 8.03 8.01 -20.84
N LYS A 223 8.33 6.78 -20.39
CA LYS A 223 7.34 5.82 -19.89
C LYS A 223 6.50 6.37 -18.73
N ILE A 224 7.11 7.20 -17.87
CA ILE A 224 6.48 7.78 -16.69
C ILE A 224 6.89 9.24 -16.56
N PRO A 225 5.94 10.19 -16.49
CA PRO A 225 6.25 11.58 -16.20
C PRO A 225 6.99 11.73 -14.86
N THR A 226 8.01 12.57 -14.81
CA THR A 226 8.86 12.78 -13.61
C THR A 226 8.05 13.09 -12.35
N TRP A 227 7.04 13.96 -12.45
CA TRP A 227 6.18 14.29 -11.31
C TRP A 227 5.44 13.06 -10.77
N GLN A 228 5.02 12.14 -11.64
CA GLN A 228 4.30 10.94 -11.25
C GLN A 228 5.24 9.94 -10.56
N ARG A 229 6.50 9.82 -11.01
CA ARG A 229 7.51 8.97 -10.35
C ARG A 229 7.73 9.40 -8.90
N TRP A 230 7.89 10.71 -8.68
CA TRP A 230 8.03 11.28 -7.33
C TRP A 230 6.76 11.15 -6.49
N ASN A 231 5.60 11.39 -7.11
CA ASN A 231 4.33 11.24 -6.43
C ASN A 231 4.08 9.79 -5.98
N ASP A 232 4.39 8.81 -6.83
CA ASP A 232 4.26 7.39 -6.50
C ASP A 232 5.28 6.96 -5.43
N TYR A 233 6.54 7.44 -5.50
CA TYR A 233 7.53 7.25 -4.44
C TYR A 233 7.01 7.77 -3.09
N GLY A 234 6.50 9.01 -3.07
CA GLY A 234 5.97 9.63 -1.86
C GLY A 234 4.74 8.90 -1.33
N ILE A 235 3.83 8.42 -2.20
CA ILE A 235 2.68 7.60 -1.80
C ILE A 235 3.13 6.28 -1.16
N GLY A 236 4.14 5.62 -1.73
CA GLY A 236 4.71 4.39 -1.17
C GLY A 236 5.31 4.62 0.22
N ALA A 237 6.05 5.71 0.39
CA ALA A 237 6.62 6.11 1.69
C ALA A 237 5.52 6.46 2.72
N LEU A 238 4.53 7.27 2.32
CA LEU A 238 3.41 7.69 3.19
C LEU A 238 2.59 6.50 3.69
N ARG A 239 2.46 5.44 2.88
CA ARG A 239 1.73 4.22 3.24
C ARG A 239 2.47 3.32 4.23
N LYS A 240 3.75 3.55 4.51
CA LYS A 240 4.48 2.66 5.41
C LYS A 240 3.90 2.69 6.82
N PRO A 241 3.74 1.53 7.48
CA PRO A 241 3.13 1.44 8.80
C PRO A 241 3.83 2.32 9.85
N ALA A 242 3.10 2.62 10.92
CA ALA A 242 3.62 3.33 12.09
C ALA A 242 4.34 4.66 11.76
N ARG A 243 3.95 5.31 10.67
CA ARG A 243 4.48 6.63 10.24
C ARG A 243 6.00 6.63 10.01
N ARG A 244 6.58 5.47 9.69
CA ARG A 244 8.04 5.27 9.70
C ARG A 244 8.79 5.91 8.53
N GLN A 245 8.09 6.34 7.48
CA GLN A 245 8.70 7.00 6.32
C GLN A 245 8.04 8.34 5.94
N LEU A 246 7.44 9.06 6.89
CA LEU A 246 6.83 10.38 6.63
C LEU A 246 7.84 11.40 6.12
N ARG A 247 9.10 11.36 6.62
CA ARG A 247 10.18 12.24 6.13
C ARG A 247 10.49 12.01 4.64
N GLN A 248 10.58 10.76 4.20
CA GLN A 248 10.83 10.41 2.80
C GLN A 248 9.64 10.78 1.91
N ALA A 249 8.42 10.65 2.43
CA ALA A 249 7.22 11.13 1.77
C ALA A 249 7.25 12.66 1.59
N GLU A 250 7.59 13.42 2.64
CA GLU A 250 7.71 14.87 2.59
C GLU A 250 8.74 15.34 1.56
N GLU A 251 9.94 14.73 1.57
CA GLU A 251 11.01 14.99 0.60
C GLU A 251 10.50 14.85 -0.85
N ALA A 252 9.81 13.76 -1.15
CA ALA A 252 9.29 13.48 -2.49
C ALA A 252 8.16 14.44 -2.90
N PHE A 253 7.19 14.71 -2.01
CA PHE A 253 6.07 15.58 -2.34
C PHE A 253 6.46 17.05 -2.51
N LYS A 254 7.53 17.51 -1.85
CA LYS A 254 8.15 18.82 -2.14
C LYS A 254 8.69 18.91 -3.55
N VAL A 255 9.26 17.83 -4.09
CA VAL A 255 9.68 17.79 -5.50
C VAL A 255 8.47 17.86 -6.43
N VAL A 256 7.39 17.12 -6.13
CA VAL A 256 6.14 17.19 -6.91
C VAL A 256 5.55 18.60 -6.92
N GLU A 257 5.55 19.28 -5.77
CA GLU A 257 5.13 20.68 -5.65
C GLU A 257 5.99 21.61 -6.52
N GLY A 258 7.33 21.46 -6.47
CA GLY A 258 8.26 22.22 -7.29
C GLY A 258 8.09 22.01 -8.80
N LEU A 259 7.40 20.95 -9.22
CA LEU A 259 7.01 20.69 -10.61
C LEU A 259 5.63 21.26 -10.98
N GLY A 260 5.05 22.14 -10.16
CA GLY A 260 3.79 22.84 -10.44
C GLY A 260 2.52 22.00 -10.24
N ARG A 261 2.64 20.82 -9.65
CA ARG A 261 1.53 19.87 -9.45
C ARG A 261 0.90 20.04 -8.07
N GLY A 262 -0.40 20.32 -8.03
CA GLY A 262 -1.19 20.38 -6.79
C GLY A 262 -1.25 19.05 -6.02
N ASP A 263 -0.97 17.93 -6.69
CA ASP A 263 -0.78 16.62 -6.07
C ASP A 263 0.29 16.65 -4.96
N GLY A 264 1.36 17.41 -5.14
CA GLY A 264 2.46 17.57 -4.19
C GLY A 264 2.00 18.17 -2.85
N PRO A 265 1.56 19.44 -2.82
CA PRO A 265 1.07 20.06 -1.59
C PRO A 265 -0.17 19.38 -1.01
N MET A 266 -1.03 18.76 -1.82
CA MET A 266 -2.10 17.88 -1.31
C MET A 266 -1.53 16.75 -0.45
N ASN A 267 -0.51 16.05 -0.96
CA ASN A 267 0.08 14.94 -0.25
C ASN A 267 0.98 15.38 0.92
N LEU A 268 1.56 16.58 0.86
CA LEU A 268 2.19 17.21 2.03
C LEU A 268 1.19 17.46 3.15
N ALA A 269 -0.03 17.92 2.84
CA ALA A 269 -1.07 18.07 3.86
C ALA A 269 -1.38 16.74 4.57
N ARG A 270 -1.39 15.63 3.84
CA ARG A 270 -1.56 14.28 4.43
C ARG A 270 -0.42 13.93 5.39
N VAL A 271 0.83 14.20 5.00
CA VAL A 271 2.00 14.00 5.87
C VAL A 271 1.87 14.85 7.14
N TYR A 272 1.58 16.14 7.00
CA TYR A 272 1.51 17.07 8.12
C TYR A 272 0.35 16.78 9.08
N LEU A 273 -0.80 16.30 8.57
CA LEU A 273 -1.91 15.83 9.41
C LEU A 273 -1.52 14.60 10.24
N GLU A 274 -0.76 13.65 9.68
CA GLU A 274 -0.25 12.49 10.43
C GLU A 274 0.78 12.87 11.51
N GLU A 275 1.54 13.94 11.28
CA GLU A 275 2.50 14.50 12.24
C GLU A 275 1.87 15.47 13.25
N GLY A 276 0.62 15.90 13.05
CA GLY A 276 -0.05 16.92 13.87
C GLY A 276 0.42 18.36 13.61
N ARG A 277 1.10 18.62 12.49
CA ARG A 277 1.58 19.95 12.08
C ARG A 277 0.48 20.73 11.36
N LEU A 278 -0.51 21.20 12.12
CA LEU A 278 -1.75 21.76 11.58
C LEU A 278 -1.56 23.01 10.72
N ASP A 279 -0.67 23.92 11.11
CA ASP A 279 -0.40 25.14 10.33
C ASP A 279 0.26 24.81 8.98
N ASP A 280 1.20 23.86 8.97
CA ASP A 280 1.83 23.38 7.74
C ASP A 280 0.81 22.67 6.83
N ALA A 281 -0.10 21.89 7.41
CA ALA A 281 -1.20 21.24 6.69
C ALA A 281 -2.15 22.27 6.06
N ALA A 282 -2.51 23.32 6.79
CA ALA A 282 -3.36 24.41 6.29
C ALA A 282 -2.70 25.12 5.10
N ALA A 283 -1.42 25.49 5.26
CA ALA A 283 -0.66 26.14 4.20
C ALA A 283 -0.51 25.24 2.97
N ALA A 284 -0.31 23.93 3.17
CA ALA A 284 -0.21 22.97 2.07
C ALA A 284 -1.54 22.80 1.32
N LEU A 285 -2.68 22.71 2.03
CA LEU A 285 -4.01 22.62 1.39
C LEU A 285 -4.35 23.86 0.57
N GLN A 286 -3.94 25.05 1.02
CA GLN A 286 -4.07 26.27 0.24
C GLN A 286 -3.28 26.18 -1.07
N ARG A 287 -1.98 25.84 -0.99
CA ARG A 287 -1.13 25.70 -2.19
C ARG A 287 -1.61 24.61 -3.15
N ALA A 288 -2.25 23.56 -2.64
CA ALA A 288 -2.87 22.52 -3.45
C ALA A 288 -4.01 23.01 -4.36
N ALA A 289 -4.59 24.17 -4.06
CA ALA A 289 -5.60 24.82 -4.89
C ALA A 289 -5.01 25.76 -5.96
N GLU A 290 -3.76 26.20 -5.78
CA GLU A 290 -3.16 27.33 -6.51
C GLU A 290 -2.16 26.90 -7.61
N GLY A 291 -1.74 25.63 -7.63
CA GLY A 291 -0.77 25.12 -8.63
C GLY A 291 -1.28 25.14 -10.07
N GLU A 292 -0.37 24.98 -11.04
CA GLU A 292 -0.70 24.91 -12.48
C GLU A 292 -1.71 23.80 -12.79
N THR A 293 -1.57 22.68 -12.09
CA THR A 293 -2.62 21.65 -12.00
C THR A 293 -3.13 21.57 -10.57
N PRO A 294 -4.27 22.19 -10.24
CA PRO A 294 -4.86 22.10 -8.91
C PRO A 294 -5.23 20.66 -8.54
N ALA A 295 -5.14 20.33 -7.26
CA ALA A 295 -5.59 19.04 -6.77
C ALA A 295 -7.12 18.94 -6.76
N VAL A 296 -7.62 17.70 -6.89
CA VAL A 296 -9.07 17.43 -6.98
C VAL A 296 -9.83 18.03 -5.78
N PRO A 297 -10.93 18.79 -6.03
CA PRO A 297 -11.60 19.55 -4.96
C PRO A 297 -12.12 18.70 -3.80
N TRP A 298 -12.71 17.54 -4.07
CA TRP A 298 -13.28 16.70 -3.01
C TRP A 298 -12.22 16.05 -2.12
N SER A 299 -11.03 15.71 -2.64
CA SER A 299 -9.93 15.29 -1.76
C SER A 299 -9.43 16.46 -0.91
N ARG A 300 -9.42 17.69 -1.44
CA ARG A 300 -9.02 18.88 -0.65
C ARG A 300 -10.02 19.11 0.46
N THR A 301 -11.31 19.01 0.15
CA THR A 301 -12.39 19.13 1.15
C THR A 301 -12.29 18.05 2.22
N TRP A 302 -11.96 16.81 1.87
CA TRP A 302 -11.78 15.73 2.84
C TRP A 302 -10.67 16.05 3.86
N PHE A 303 -9.46 16.33 3.37
CA PHE A 303 -8.33 16.66 4.26
C PHE A 303 -8.51 18.01 4.96
N GLY A 304 -9.21 18.97 4.34
CA GLY A 304 -9.62 20.22 4.97
C GLY A 304 -10.58 20.01 6.13
N GLY A 305 -11.59 19.14 5.99
CA GLY A 305 -12.49 18.79 7.09
C GLY A 305 -11.75 18.13 8.26
N LEU A 306 -10.82 17.22 7.98
CA LEU A 306 -9.96 16.60 9.01
C LEU A 306 -9.09 17.65 9.74
N LEU A 307 -8.50 18.59 9.00
CA LEU A 307 -7.73 19.70 9.57
C LEU A 307 -8.59 20.57 10.49
N LEU A 308 -9.75 21.04 9.99
CA LEU A 308 -10.68 21.90 10.73
C LEU A 308 -11.13 21.23 12.03
N LYS A 309 -11.43 19.92 11.97
CA LYS A 309 -11.76 19.12 13.16
C LYS A 309 -10.62 19.11 14.17
N GLN A 310 -9.38 18.84 13.74
CA GLN A 310 -8.21 18.84 14.63
C GLN A 310 -7.91 20.23 15.23
N GLN A 311 -8.28 21.31 14.53
CA GLN A 311 -8.21 22.69 15.02
C GLN A 311 -9.38 23.07 15.95
N GLY A 312 -10.38 22.21 16.11
CA GLY A 312 -11.59 22.49 16.89
C GLY A 312 -12.61 23.39 16.18
N GLN A 313 -12.42 23.66 14.88
CA GLN A 313 -13.35 24.41 14.02
C GLN A 313 -14.46 23.47 13.52
N LEU A 314 -15.29 23.02 14.46
CA LEU A 314 -16.22 21.92 14.24
C LEU A 314 -17.35 22.25 13.26
N VAL A 315 -17.81 23.50 13.23
CA VAL A 315 -18.90 23.92 12.33
C VAL A 315 -18.44 23.88 10.88
N GLU A 316 -17.26 24.42 10.61
CA GLU A 316 -16.62 24.42 9.30
C GLU A 316 -16.24 23.00 8.87
N ALA A 317 -15.79 22.15 9.81
CA ALA A 317 -15.53 20.74 9.55
C ALA A 317 -16.80 19.99 9.13
N ILE A 318 -17.92 20.21 9.82
CA ILE A 318 -19.22 19.63 9.47
C ILE A 318 -19.64 20.06 8.07
N GLU A 319 -19.58 21.35 7.73
CA GLU A 319 -19.94 21.83 6.39
C GLU A 319 -19.05 21.20 5.30
N ALA A 320 -17.75 21.06 5.56
CA ALA A 320 -16.84 20.38 4.64
C ALA A 320 -17.26 18.91 4.44
N PHE A 321 -17.54 18.17 5.50
CA PHE A 321 -17.95 16.77 5.40
C PHE A 321 -19.36 16.59 4.82
N GLU A 322 -20.32 17.46 5.12
CA GLU A 322 -21.67 17.43 4.54
C GLU A 322 -21.62 17.73 3.04
N SER A 323 -20.76 18.67 2.61
CA SER A 323 -20.56 18.93 1.19
C SER A 323 -20.03 17.70 0.43
N LEU A 324 -19.25 16.85 1.10
CA LEU A 324 -18.82 15.56 0.56
C LEU A 324 -19.98 14.57 0.55
N ALA A 325 -20.66 14.36 1.68
CA ALA A 325 -21.75 13.39 1.79
C ALA A 325 -22.88 13.66 0.78
N GLU A 326 -23.14 14.94 0.48
CA GLU A 326 -24.13 15.35 -0.53
C GLU A 326 -23.55 15.47 -1.95
N THR A 327 -22.25 15.17 -2.12
CA THR A 327 -21.52 15.26 -3.39
C THR A 327 -21.74 16.62 -4.07
N ARG A 328 -21.51 17.72 -3.33
CA ARG A 328 -21.67 19.12 -3.79
C ARG A 328 -20.56 19.56 -4.77
N PHE A 329 -20.15 18.66 -5.67
CA PHE A 329 -19.12 18.87 -6.68
C PHE A 329 -19.67 18.44 -8.05
N ALA A 330 -19.77 19.38 -9.00
CA ALA A 330 -20.33 19.11 -10.33
C ALA A 330 -19.57 17.99 -11.07
N GLU A 331 -18.25 18.12 -11.14
CA GLU A 331 -17.39 17.12 -11.79
C GLU A 331 -17.49 15.74 -11.12
N ALA A 332 -17.63 15.69 -9.79
CA ALA A 332 -17.77 14.40 -9.10
C ALA A 332 -19.07 13.68 -9.48
N ARG A 333 -20.18 14.43 -9.57
CA ARG A 333 -21.48 13.90 -9.99
C ARG A 333 -21.48 13.47 -11.46
N GLU A 334 -20.84 14.25 -12.33
CA GLU A 334 -20.65 13.88 -13.74
C GLU A 334 -19.87 12.57 -13.91
N ARG A 335 -18.91 12.32 -13.01
CA ARG A 335 -18.13 11.08 -12.95
C ARG A 335 -18.85 9.93 -12.25
N GLY A 336 -20.07 10.14 -11.77
CA GLY A 336 -20.87 9.12 -11.09
C GLY A 336 -20.40 8.78 -9.67
N PHE A 337 -19.63 9.66 -9.02
CA PHE A 337 -19.29 9.46 -7.62
C PHE A 337 -20.51 9.68 -6.71
N ASP A 338 -20.60 8.84 -5.69
CA ASP A 338 -21.56 8.96 -4.60
C ASP A 338 -20.80 8.78 -3.28
N PHE A 339 -20.42 9.90 -2.67
CA PHE A 339 -19.66 9.89 -1.42
C PHE A 339 -20.55 9.65 -0.19
N SER A 340 -21.88 9.68 -0.33
CA SER A 340 -22.80 9.39 0.78
C SER A 340 -22.65 7.96 1.31
N ARG A 341 -22.05 7.08 0.51
CA ARG A 341 -21.83 5.66 0.82
C ARG A 341 -20.51 5.37 1.54
N ASP A 342 -19.65 6.38 1.71
CA ASP A 342 -18.40 6.19 2.44
C ASP A 342 -18.64 6.22 3.95
N TYR A 343 -18.82 5.04 4.57
CA TYR A 343 -19.05 4.94 6.01
C TYR A 343 -17.95 5.59 6.86
N ARG A 344 -16.73 5.79 6.32
CA ARG A 344 -15.66 6.51 7.03
C ARG A 344 -16.00 8.00 7.14
N LEU A 345 -16.48 8.60 6.06
CA LEU A 345 -16.99 9.96 6.05
C LEU A 345 -18.19 10.13 6.98
N LEU A 346 -19.14 9.18 6.94
CA LEU A 346 -20.33 9.21 7.82
C LEU A 346 -19.94 9.09 9.30
N ASN A 347 -18.97 8.23 9.62
CA ASN A 347 -18.41 8.13 10.97
C ASN A 347 -17.70 9.40 11.42
N GLU A 348 -16.94 10.06 10.53
CA GLU A 348 -16.31 11.35 10.85
C GLU A 348 -17.34 12.46 11.11
N LEU A 349 -18.42 12.53 10.33
CA LEU A 349 -19.56 13.42 10.56
C LEU A 349 -20.19 13.18 11.94
N GLY A 350 -20.53 11.92 12.24
CA GLY A 350 -21.13 11.55 13.52
C GLY A 350 -20.24 11.92 14.71
N GLN A 351 -18.93 11.63 14.61
CA GLN A 351 -17.96 11.99 15.65
C GLN A 351 -17.79 13.50 15.82
N THR A 352 -17.79 14.27 14.72
CA THR A 352 -17.67 15.73 14.78
C THR A 352 -18.90 16.35 15.47
N TRP A 353 -20.10 15.85 15.19
CA TRP A 353 -21.32 16.24 15.90
C TRP A 353 -21.29 15.85 17.40
N MET A 354 -20.70 14.71 17.75
CA MET A 354 -20.46 14.34 19.15
C MET A 354 -19.54 15.33 19.85
N GLU A 355 -18.50 15.84 19.18
CA GLU A 355 -17.62 16.88 19.72
C GLU A 355 -18.37 18.21 19.93
N VAL A 356 -19.25 18.59 19.00
CA VAL A 356 -20.14 19.76 19.17
C VAL A 356 -21.01 19.59 20.40
N ALA A 357 -21.65 18.43 20.57
CA ALA A 357 -22.50 18.13 21.73
C ALA A 357 -21.74 18.26 23.06
N LYS A 358 -20.51 17.73 23.14
CA LYS A 358 -19.63 17.84 24.33
C LYS A 358 -19.30 19.29 24.71
N GLY A 359 -19.26 20.20 23.73
CA GLY A 359 -19.07 21.63 23.93
C GLY A 359 -20.28 22.35 24.55
N GLN A 360 -21.49 21.82 24.38
CA GLN A 360 -22.72 22.44 24.88
C GLN A 360 -23.02 22.07 26.34
N ARG A 361 -22.38 22.75 27.29
CA ARG A 361 -22.49 22.48 28.73
C ARG A 361 -23.56 23.34 29.43
N GLY A 362 -24.15 22.80 30.49
CA GLY A 362 -25.17 23.45 31.32
C GLY A 362 -26.60 23.34 30.80
N GLU A 363 -27.59 23.56 31.67
CA GLU A 363 -29.02 23.44 31.35
C GLU A 363 -29.45 24.40 30.23
N ALA A 364 -28.91 25.62 30.22
CA ALA A 364 -29.23 26.64 29.22
C ALA A 364 -28.90 26.25 27.77
N ARG A 365 -28.07 25.22 27.56
CA ARG A 365 -27.70 24.71 26.23
C ARG A 365 -28.18 23.28 26.00
N SER A 366 -29.11 22.79 26.81
CA SER A 366 -29.65 21.44 26.71
C SER A 366 -30.24 21.16 25.32
N ASP A 367 -31.04 22.09 24.79
CA ASP A 367 -31.67 21.92 23.48
C ASP A 367 -30.65 21.83 22.33
N GLN A 368 -29.59 22.64 22.40
CA GLN A 368 -28.50 22.64 21.42
C GLN A 368 -27.70 21.33 21.50
N ARG A 369 -27.46 20.82 22.72
CA ARG A 369 -26.83 19.51 22.92
C ARG A 369 -27.70 18.40 22.31
N THR A 370 -29.00 18.38 22.62
CA THR A 370 -29.93 17.38 22.09
C THR A 370 -30.00 17.43 20.57
N ALA A 371 -30.01 18.61 19.96
CA ALA A 371 -29.97 18.76 18.51
C ALA A 371 -28.68 18.21 17.89
N ALA A 372 -27.52 18.49 18.50
CA ALA A 372 -26.24 17.96 18.05
C ALA A 372 -26.16 16.42 18.18
N LEU A 373 -26.68 15.86 19.28
CA LEU A 373 -26.79 14.41 19.45
C LEU A 373 -27.73 13.78 18.40
N ALA A 374 -28.84 14.44 18.06
CA ALA A 374 -29.72 13.96 17.00
C ALA A 374 -29.01 13.89 15.64
N GLN A 375 -28.18 14.88 15.30
CA GLN A 375 -27.36 14.83 14.08
C GLN A 375 -26.30 13.73 14.14
N ALA A 376 -25.58 13.59 15.26
CA ALA A 376 -24.61 12.51 15.44
C ALA A 376 -25.25 11.12 15.23
N LYS A 377 -26.42 10.89 15.86
CA LYS A 377 -27.21 9.67 15.71
C LYS A 377 -27.54 9.39 14.25
N ARG A 378 -28.08 10.37 13.52
CA ARG A 378 -28.44 10.25 12.10
C ARG A 378 -27.26 9.75 11.26
N TRP A 379 -26.07 10.32 11.47
CA TRP A 379 -24.88 9.95 10.69
C TRP A 379 -24.32 8.57 11.05
N PHE A 380 -24.32 8.19 12.34
CA PHE A 380 -23.93 6.82 12.72
C PHE A 380 -24.94 5.77 12.24
N GLU A 381 -26.24 6.07 12.26
CA GLU A 381 -27.25 5.17 11.69
C GLU A 381 -27.09 5.03 10.18
N ALA A 382 -26.75 6.11 9.47
CA ALA A 382 -26.40 6.04 8.05
C ALA A 382 -25.14 5.19 7.81
N ALA A 383 -24.12 5.31 8.66
CA ALA A 383 -22.95 4.44 8.58
C ALA A 383 -23.30 2.95 8.74
N LEU A 384 -24.24 2.63 9.64
CA LEU A 384 -24.73 1.26 9.85
C LEU A 384 -25.62 0.73 8.72
N VAL A 385 -26.18 1.60 7.87
CA VAL A 385 -26.87 1.17 6.64
C VAL A 385 -25.86 0.66 5.61
N GLU A 386 -24.71 1.32 5.47
CA GLU A 386 -23.65 0.88 4.54
C GLU A 386 -22.82 -0.28 5.12
N ASP A 387 -22.57 -0.29 6.42
CA ASP A 387 -21.81 -1.31 7.14
C ASP A 387 -22.47 -1.64 8.49
N PRO A 388 -23.37 -2.65 8.53
CA PRO A 388 -24.05 -3.04 9.77
C PRO A 388 -23.13 -3.58 10.88
N GLU A 389 -21.88 -3.91 10.57
CA GLU A 389 -20.89 -4.41 11.52
C GLU A 389 -19.92 -3.31 11.99
N ASN A 390 -20.20 -2.04 11.67
CA ASN A 390 -19.29 -0.94 11.91
C ASN A 390 -19.08 -0.67 13.41
N ALA A 391 -17.95 -1.17 13.94
CA ALA A 391 -17.63 -1.06 15.36
C ALA A 391 -17.56 0.41 15.85
N VAL A 392 -17.09 1.35 15.01
CA VAL A 392 -17.00 2.78 15.36
C VAL A 392 -18.38 3.38 15.56
N ALA A 393 -19.33 3.11 14.65
CA ALA A 393 -20.71 3.58 14.78
C ALA A 393 -21.40 2.97 16.01
N HIS A 394 -21.26 1.66 16.22
CA HIS A 394 -21.81 0.98 17.41
C HIS A 394 -21.25 1.53 18.72
N TYR A 395 -19.94 1.77 18.80
CA TYR A 395 -19.32 2.38 19.98
C TYR A 395 -19.94 3.74 20.29
N ASN A 396 -19.99 4.63 19.30
CA ASN A 396 -20.48 5.99 19.51
C ASN A 396 -21.99 6.04 19.78
N LEU A 397 -22.79 5.19 19.12
CA LEU A 397 -24.22 5.06 19.43
C LEU A 397 -24.45 4.57 20.86
N SER A 398 -23.62 3.66 21.37
CA SER A 398 -23.73 3.21 22.77
C SER A 398 -23.52 4.36 23.77
N LEU A 399 -22.56 5.24 23.51
CA LEU A 399 -22.31 6.43 24.34
C LEU A 399 -23.46 7.44 24.22
N LEU A 400 -23.93 7.67 23.00
CA LEU A 400 -25.00 8.61 22.69
C LEU A 400 -26.31 8.20 23.37
N TYR A 401 -26.71 6.93 23.26
CA TYR A 401 -27.96 6.45 23.86
C TYR A 401 -27.91 6.49 25.40
N ARG A 402 -26.74 6.25 26.00
CA ARG A 402 -26.55 6.42 27.45
C ARG A 402 -26.75 7.88 27.88
N GLU A 403 -26.19 8.84 27.13
CA GLU A 403 -26.40 10.27 27.41
C GLU A 403 -27.89 10.67 27.27
N LEU A 404 -28.63 10.02 26.34
CA LEU A 404 -30.06 10.24 26.15
C LEU A 404 -30.96 9.46 27.16
N GLY A 405 -30.37 8.60 28.01
CA GLY A 405 -31.11 7.78 28.98
C GLY A 405 -31.82 6.55 28.39
N ASP A 406 -31.53 6.17 27.15
CA ASP A 406 -32.05 4.93 26.53
C ASP A 406 -31.06 3.78 26.77
N GLU A 407 -31.12 3.20 27.98
CA GLU A 407 -30.21 2.13 28.39
C GLU A 407 -30.34 0.87 27.52
N ALA A 408 -31.54 0.54 27.05
CA ALA A 408 -31.77 -0.63 26.22
C ALA A 408 -31.05 -0.52 24.86
N ALA A 409 -31.15 0.65 24.21
CA ALA A 409 -30.41 0.89 22.97
C ALA A 409 -28.90 0.97 23.23
N ALA A 410 -28.47 1.59 24.33
CA ALA A 410 -27.06 1.67 24.70
C ALA A 410 -26.43 0.29 24.89
N GLU A 411 -27.08 -0.62 25.63
CA GLU A 411 -26.62 -2.00 25.85
C GLU A 411 -26.56 -2.79 24.55
N ARG A 412 -27.57 -2.66 23.67
CA ARG A 412 -27.57 -3.31 22.36
C ARG A 412 -26.34 -2.91 21.54
N HIS A 413 -26.09 -1.60 21.39
CA HIS A 413 -24.96 -1.13 20.60
C HIS A 413 -23.61 -1.45 21.27
N ALA A 414 -23.53 -1.49 22.60
CA ALA A 414 -22.34 -1.93 23.33
C ALA A 414 -22.02 -3.42 23.10
N ALA A 415 -23.05 -4.27 23.01
CA ALA A 415 -22.91 -5.68 22.69
C ALA A 415 -22.39 -5.88 21.25
N GLU A 416 -22.97 -5.20 20.27
CA GLU A 416 -22.49 -5.24 18.88
C GLU A 416 -21.06 -4.70 18.73
N HIS A 417 -20.73 -3.59 19.39
CA HIS A 417 -19.34 -3.11 19.44
C HIS A 417 -18.39 -4.17 20.03
N THR A 418 -18.81 -4.88 21.09
CA THR A 418 -18.00 -5.95 21.68
C THR A 418 -17.84 -7.14 20.74
N ARG A 419 -18.86 -7.42 19.91
CA ARG A 419 -18.82 -8.47 18.90
C ARG A 419 -17.87 -8.13 17.74
N TYR A 420 -17.89 -6.90 17.25
CA TYR A 420 -17.16 -6.51 16.02
C TYR A 420 -15.81 -5.83 16.27
N ARG A 421 -15.52 -5.33 17.47
CA ARG A 421 -14.18 -4.77 17.74
C ARG A 421 -13.12 -5.87 17.69
N VAL A 422 -11.92 -5.46 17.29
CA VAL A 422 -10.75 -6.32 17.35
C VAL A 422 -10.35 -6.60 18.81
N ASP A 423 -10.18 -7.87 19.16
CA ASP A 423 -9.55 -8.26 20.44
C ASP A 423 -8.04 -8.07 20.35
N GLU A 424 -7.54 -6.93 20.85
CA GLU A 424 -6.13 -6.56 20.77
C GLU A 424 -5.19 -7.55 21.51
N ASN A 425 -5.63 -8.12 22.63
CA ASN A 425 -4.80 -9.06 23.40
C ASN A 425 -4.66 -10.40 22.68
N ALA A 426 -5.74 -10.90 22.08
CA ALA A 426 -5.67 -12.08 21.25
C ALA A 426 -4.87 -11.81 19.96
N ARG A 427 -5.06 -10.64 19.34
CA ARG A 427 -4.32 -10.18 18.16
C ARG A 427 -2.81 -10.20 18.40
N ASP A 428 -2.36 -9.58 19.49
CA ASP A 428 -0.94 -9.40 19.77
C ASP A 428 -0.26 -10.73 20.11
N ARG A 429 -0.97 -11.67 20.76
CA ARG A 429 -0.49 -13.05 20.98
C ARG A 429 -0.28 -13.80 19.67
N ALA A 430 -1.25 -13.75 18.76
CA ALA A 430 -1.14 -14.40 17.44
C ALA A 430 0.04 -13.83 16.63
N ILE A 431 0.20 -12.50 16.61
CA ILE A 431 1.31 -11.83 15.93
C ILE A 431 2.66 -12.23 16.55
N ALA A 432 2.77 -12.26 17.88
CA ALA A 432 4.01 -12.66 18.55
C ALA A 432 4.42 -14.11 18.22
N ALA A 433 3.47 -15.04 18.23
CA ALA A 433 3.69 -16.43 17.84
C ALA A 433 4.13 -16.55 16.37
N ALA A 434 3.43 -15.86 15.46
CA ALA A 434 3.77 -15.85 14.04
C ALA A 434 5.17 -15.30 13.76
N ARG A 435 5.56 -14.21 14.44
CA ARG A 435 6.90 -13.61 14.28
C ARG A 435 8.04 -14.54 14.71
N GLN A 436 7.78 -15.43 15.67
CA GLN A 436 8.75 -16.47 16.06
C GLN A 436 8.80 -17.60 15.03
N ARG A 437 7.64 -18.00 14.51
CA ARG A 437 7.48 -19.12 13.57
C ARG A 437 7.98 -18.81 12.16
N TYR A 438 7.80 -17.58 11.68
CA TYR A 438 8.07 -17.18 10.31
C TYR A 438 9.07 -16.00 10.25
N PRO A 439 10.40 -16.27 10.31
CA PRO A 439 11.41 -15.21 10.34
C PRO A 439 11.38 -14.28 9.11
N ALA A 440 11.17 -14.83 7.91
CA ALA A 440 11.10 -14.04 6.69
C ALA A 440 9.85 -13.14 6.66
N ALA A 441 8.69 -13.67 7.04
CA ALA A 441 7.46 -12.89 7.15
C ALA A 441 7.53 -11.83 8.26
N ARG A 442 8.23 -12.12 9.37
CA ARG A 442 8.55 -11.12 10.40
C ARG A 442 9.38 -9.97 9.84
N ALA A 443 10.40 -10.27 9.03
CA ALA A 443 11.23 -9.25 8.41
C ALA A 443 10.45 -8.42 7.39
N ALA A 444 9.60 -9.06 6.59
CA ALA A 444 8.71 -8.40 5.63
C ALA A 444 7.65 -7.51 6.33
N ALA A 445 7.21 -7.88 7.53
CA ALA A 445 6.30 -7.08 8.37
C ALA A 445 6.95 -5.86 9.04
N ASP A 446 8.27 -5.67 8.92
CA ASP A 446 8.92 -4.47 9.41
C ASP A 446 8.40 -3.25 8.62
N PRO A 447 7.98 -2.17 9.29
CA PRO A 447 7.53 -0.95 8.61
C PRO A 447 8.54 -0.38 7.60
N VAL A 448 9.82 -0.72 7.76
CA VAL A 448 10.94 -0.34 6.90
C VAL A 448 11.73 -1.60 6.50
N ALA A 449 11.04 -2.61 5.99
CA ALA A 449 11.67 -3.82 5.50
C ALA A 449 12.74 -3.52 4.42
N ILE A 450 13.97 -4.01 4.65
CA ILE A 450 15.09 -3.93 3.70
C ILE A 450 15.44 -5.35 3.25
N TYR A 451 15.42 -5.56 1.94
CA TYR A 451 15.71 -6.83 1.29
C TYR A 451 17.18 -6.87 0.84
N ASP A 452 17.99 -7.70 1.50
CA ASP A 452 19.42 -7.80 1.20
C ASP A 452 19.67 -8.71 -0.02
N LEU A 453 20.16 -8.13 -1.12
CA LEU A 453 20.46 -8.88 -2.34
C LEU A 453 21.65 -9.83 -2.19
N GLN A 454 22.45 -9.65 -1.14
CA GLN A 454 23.67 -10.41 -0.88
C GLN A 454 23.56 -11.25 0.40
N ARG A 455 22.33 -11.60 0.80
CA ARG A 455 22.07 -12.52 1.90
C ARG A 455 22.83 -13.83 1.74
N SER A 456 23.35 -14.38 2.84
CA SER A 456 24.25 -15.54 2.84
C SER A 456 23.63 -16.85 2.34
N ASP A 457 22.32 -17.01 2.46
CA ASP A 457 21.60 -18.22 2.05
C ASP A 457 20.77 -18.04 0.76
N ARG A 458 21.01 -16.96 0.01
CA ARG A 458 20.33 -16.67 -1.27
C ARG A 458 20.50 -17.80 -2.30
N ASP A 459 21.64 -18.48 -2.29
CA ASP A 459 21.96 -19.54 -3.25
C ASP A 459 21.12 -20.82 -3.05
N ARG A 460 20.30 -20.88 -1.99
CA ARG A 460 19.25 -21.91 -1.84
C ARG A 460 18.15 -21.79 -2.89
N HIS A 461 17.98 -20.61 -3.49
CA HIS A 461 17.01 -20.36 -4.55
C HIS A 461 17.75 -19.81 -5.78
N PRO A 462 18.50 -20.65 -6.52
CA PRO A 462 19.41 -20.17 -7.54
C PRO A 462 18.71 -19.87 -8.88
N VAL A 463 17.46 -20.27 -9.09
CA VAL A 463 16.82 -20.21 -10.41
C VAL A 463 16.03 -18.91 -10.56
N ALA A 464 16.30 -18.16 -11.62
CA ALA A 464 15.47 -17.01 -11.98
C ALA A 464 14.07 -17.49 -12.46
N PRO A 465 12.98 -16.85 -12.03
CA PRO A 465 11.65 -17.16 -12.53
C PRO A 465 11.60 -17.06 -14.06
N THR A 466 10.99 -18.05 -14.71
CA THR A 466 10.80 -18.07 -16.16
C THR A 466 9.32 -17.84 -16.47
N PRO A 467 8.95 -16.64 -16.98
CA PRO A 467 7.58 -16.38 -17.38
C PRO A 467 7.12 -17.33 -18.48
N THR A 468 5.95 -17.94 -18.30
CA THR A 468 5.31 -18.77 -19.30
C THR A 468 4.80 -17.90 -20.45
N ARG A 469 5.16 -18.25 -21.67
CA ARG A 469 4.65 -17.61 -22.89
C ARG A 469 3.64 -18.55 -23.54
N TYR A 470 2.40 -18.09 -23.70
CA TYR A 470 1.40 -18.81 -24.49
C TYR A 470 1.51 -18.40 -25.97
N SER A 471 1.36 -19.36 -26.88
CA SER A 471 1.23 -19.03 -28.31
C SER A 471 -0.19 -18.52 -28.56
N ALA A 472 -0.33 -17.24 -28.90
CA ALA A 472 -1.54 -16.78 -29.57
C ALA A 472 -1.47 -17.28 -31.01
N ASN A 473 -1.98 -18.48 -31.30
CA ASN A 473 -2.27 -18.82 -32.68
C ASN A 473 -3.30 -17.80 -33.18
N ASN A 474 -2.87 -16.92 -34.08
CA ASN A 474 -3.76 -15.99 -34.77
C ASN A 474 -4.71 -16.87 -35.61
N PRO A 475 -6.04 -16.81 -35.43
CA PRO A 475 -6.97 -17.52 -36.31
C PRO A 475 -6.88 -17.03 -37.76
#